data_AF-L0DP64-F1
#
_entry.id   AF-L0DP64-F1
#
_cell.length_a   1.000
_cell.length_b   1.000
_cell.length_c   1.000
_cell.angle_alpha   90.00
_cell.angle_beta   90.00
_cell.angle_gamma   90.00
#
_symmetry.space_group_name_H-M   'P 1'
#
loop_
_entity.id
_entity.type
_entity.pdbx_description
1 polymer ?
#
loop_
_entity_poly.entity_id
_entity_poly.type
_entity_poly.pdbx_seq_one_letter_code
_entity_poly.pdbx_strand_id
1 'polypeptide(L)'
;MGAMNFLGHSGLLDRHQQRREAGLPTVSVLCGAVEIALQEVRRWAEQGGRPVIPLRNPDFEGILEAWVDHVSAGPDLVRNALVWLARHSGRSGSLEELASQVQRMTPFERTALFDSSLTDASTAGAGVACRWILDRWARGESIAGPGLTSRLGEVLAECDGTGGRERVVLALREMIPSANDPVLVLAREVEAAEPAAWIESAALSLARISLWQPSFATILVLDPVEFDGYVRNAPESRAKTLMRAGVIPVRGLGEDELPEATADLDGAVHRLVSDGASDELVHLFLDAARATTVVPSPPDAGGTDPARSAAERFLFERLQSLPATAGLFELNAVLDFRFGPSRAMEVDLWARSLGLAVEIDGYYHFQDADAYRRDRRKDVELQKRGYLVVRVLAEDVVARLEDVLSIILEAVASRGGRENHQQRGEAL
;
A
#
# COMPACT_ATOMS: atom_id res chain seq x y z
N MET A 1 35.63 13.09 -2.86
CA MET A 1 35.26 11.76 -2.32
C MET A 1 33.75 11.71 -2.41
N GLY A 2 33.22 10.91 -3.34
CA GLY A 2 31.85 11.08 -3.86
C GLY A 2 30.76 10.72 -2.86
N ALA A 3 29.71 11.55 -2.83
CA ALA A 3 28.44 11.21 -2.19
C ALA A 3 27.85 9.98 -2.90
N MET A 4 27.73 8.87 -2.20
CA MET A 4 26.92 7.74 -2.68
C MET A 4 25.46 8.18 -2.58
N ASN A 5 24.85 8.46 -3.74
CA ASN A 5 23.39 8.57 -3.84
C ASN A 5 22.77 7.25 -3.41
N PHE A 6 22.20 7.20 -2.21
CA PHE A 6 21.30 6.12 -1.82
C PHE A 6 20.04 6.25 -2.69
N LEU A 7 19.86 5.32 -3.62
CA LEU A 7 18.62 5.19 -4.40
C LEU A 7 17.49 4.85 -3.42
N GLY A 8 16.40 5.63 -3.42
CA GLY A 8 15.17 5.26 -2.69
C GLY A 8 14.59 3.94 -3.20
N HIS A 9 13.61 3.36 -2.48
CA HIS A 9 13.01 2.05 -2.80
C HIS A 9 12.58 1.94 -4.28
N SER A 10 11.96 2.98 -4.83
CA SER A 10 11.58 3.05 -6.25
C SER A 10 12.79 2.95 -7.19
N GLY A 11 13.92 3.58 -6.86
CA GLY A 11 15.14 3.51 -7.67
C GLY A 11 15.80 2.12 -7.68
N LEU A 12 15.65 1.33 -6.61
CA LEU A 12 16.08 -0.07 -6.58
C LEU A 12 15.14 -0.97 -7.40
N LEU A 13 13.83 -0.74 -7.33
CA LEU A 13 12.85 -1.43 -8.16
C LEU A 13 13.05 -1.13 -9.64
N ASP A 14 13.34 0.12 -10.00
CA ASP A 14 13.69 0.51 -11.38
C ASP A 14 14.96 -0.19 -11.85
N ARG A 15 15.99 -0.27 -11.01
CA ARG A 15 17.20 -1.04 -11.32
C ARG A 15 16.89 -2.52 -11.54
N HIS A 16 16.03 -3.12 -10.73
CA HIS A 16 15.59 -4.51 -10.93
C HIS A 16 14.81 -4.65 -12.23
N GLN A 17 13.95 -3.70 -12.57
CA GLN A 17 13.23 -3.69 -13.84
C GLN A 17 14.17 -3.59 -15.05
N GLN A 18 15.19 -2.73 -15.00
CA GLN A 18 16.22 -2.66 -16.04
C GLN A 18 16.97 -3.99 -16.22
N ARG A 19 17.24 -4.71 -15.12
CA ARG A 19 17.84 -6.06 -15.20
C ARG A 19 16.91 -7.04 -15.91
N ARG A 20 15.62 -7.02 -15.58
CA ARG A 20 14.60 -7.87 -16.23
C ARG A 20 14.50 -7.59 -17.74
N GLU A 21 14.53 -6.31 -18.12
CA GLU A 21 14.55 -5.88 -19.52
C GLU A 21 15.83 -6.31 -20.26
N ALA A 22 16.96 -6.35 -19.56
CA ALA A 22 18.21 -6.90 -20.07
C ALA A 22 18.25 -8.45 -20.09
N GLY A 23 17.14 -9.13 -19.76
CA GLY A 23 17.05 -10.59 -19.75
C GLY A 23 17.70 -11.26 -18.53
N LEU A 24 18.04 -10.51 -17.49
CA LEU A 24 18.65 -11.06 -16.27
C LEU A 24 17.58 -11.53 -15.29
N PRO A 25 17.58 -12.83 -14.90
CA PRO A 25 16.66 -13.37 -13.90
C PRO A 25 16.76 -12.57 -12.60
N THR A 26 15.64 -11.95 -12.22
CA THR A 26 15.58 -11.06 -11.05
C THR A 26 14.24 -11.22 -10.37
N VAL A 27 14.24 -11.70 -9.13
CA VAL A 27 13.10 -11.63 -8.21
C VAL A 27 13.36 -10.46 -7.28
N SER A 28 12.40 -9.55 -7.10
CA SER A 28 12.54 -8.48 -6.09
C SER A 28 11.95 -8.96 -4.77
N VAL A 29 12.72 -8.89 -3.70
CA VAL A 29 12.28 -9.27 -2.36
C VAL A 29 12.19 -8.01 -1.52
N LEU A 30 10.98 -7.48 -1.33
CA LEU A 30 10.79 -6.34 -0.44
C LEU A 30 10.72 -6.86 0.98
N CYS A 31 11.72 -6.49 1.77
CA CYS A 31 11.91 -6.97 3.13
C CYS A 31 11.57 -5.83 4.10
N GLY A 32 10.42 -5.91 4.76
CA GLY A 32 9.88 -4.85 5.63
C GLY A 32 8.43 -5.14 6.03
N ALA A 33 7.77 -4.18 6.70
CA ALA A 33 6.35 -4.34 7.05
C ALA A 33 5.52 -4.56 5.77
N VAL A 34 4.69 -5.61 5.77
CA VAL A 34 4.01 -6.13 4.57
C VAL A 34 3.16 -5.05 3.91
N GLU A 35 2.42 -4.25 4.69
CA GLU A 35 1.57 -3.18 4.20
C GLU A 35 2.38 -2.06 3.53
N ILE A 36 3.49 -1.63 4.16
CA ILE A 36 4.38 -0.59 3.62
C ILE A 36 5.02 -1.08 2.32
N ALA A 37 5.56 -2.30 2.33
CA ALA A 37 6.14 -2.91 1.13
C ALA A 37 5.12 -3.03 0.00
N LEU A 38 3.88 -3.43 0.29
CA LEU A 38 2.81 -3.49 -0.72
C LEU A 38 2.44 -2.09 -1.25
N GLN A 39 2.43 -1.06 -0.42
CA GLN A 39 2.23 0.33 -0.86
C GLN A 39 3.36 0.81 -1.78
N GLU A 40 4.62 0.50 -1.45
CA GLU A 40 5.77 0.81 -2.31
C GLU A 40 5.66 0.13 -3.68
N VAL A 41 5.24 -1.14 -3.71
CA VAL A 41 5.01 -1.86 -4.97
C VAL A 41 3.92 -1.20 -5.79
N ARG A 42 2.79 -0.85 -5.18
CA ARG A 42 1.67 -0.20 -5.88
C ARG A 42 2.09 1.13 -6.46
N ARG A 43 2.75 1.98 -5.66
CA ARG A 43 3.25 3.28 -6.09
C ARG A 43 4.22 3.15 -7.27
N TRP A 44 5.18 2.24 -7.18
CA TRP A 44 6.14 1.97 -8.26
C TRP A 44 5.46 1.46 -9.53
N ALA A 45 4.51 0.52 -9.40
CA ALA A 45 3.78 -0.03 -10.54
C ALA A 45 2.88 1.02 -11.22
N GLU A 46 2.18 1.84 -10.44
CA GLU A 46 1.35 2.95 -10.93
C GLU A 46 2.17 3.98 -11.71
N GLN A 47 3.35 4.35 -11.20
CA GLN A 47 4.28 5.24 -11.91
C GLN A 47 4.74 4.65 -13.26
N GLY A 48 4.87 3.32 -13.32
CA GLY A 48 5.17 2.59 -14.56
C GLY A 48 3.96 2.33 -15.46
N GLY A 49 2.74 2.70 -15.05
CA GLY A 49 1.50 2.39 -15.78
C GLY A 49 1.17 0.89 -15.82
N ARG A 50 1.65 0.11 -14.85
CA ARG A 50 1.52 -1.34 -14.83
C ARG A 50 0.49 -1.80 -13.80
N PRO A 51 -0.41 -2.73 -14.16
CA PRO A 51 -1.32 -3.32 -13.19
C PRO A 51 -0.56 -4.20 -12.19
N VAL A 52 -1.04 -4.22 -10.94
CA VAL A 52 -0.53 -5.10 -9.89
C VAL A 52 -1.49 -6.26 -9.69
N ILE A 53 -0.98 -7.49 -9.75
CA ILE A 53 -1.75 -8.70 -9.44
C ILE A 53 -1.29 -9.24 -8.08
N PRO A 54 -2.11 -9.12 -7.03
CA PRO A 54 -1.85 -9.80 -5.77
C PRO A 54 -2.13 -11.30 -5.92
N LEU A 55 -1.14 -12.12 -5.61
CA LEU A 55 -1.17 -13.57 -5.70
C LEU A 55 -1.33 -14.16 -4.29
N ARG A 56 -2.28 -15.08 -4.13
CA ARG A 56 -2.50 -15.79 -2.85
C ARG A 56 -1.83 -17.16 -2.83
N ASN A 57 -1.82 -17.84 -3.97
CA ASN A 57 -1.25 -19.17 -4.11
C ASN A 57 0.20 -19.07 -4.61
N PRO A 58 1.20 -19.54 -3.85
CA PRO A 58 2.61 -19.44 -4.22
C PRO A 58 3.05 -20.52 -5.21
N ASP A 59 2.16 -21.44 -5.61
CA ASP A 59 2.50 -22.50 -6.55
C ASP A 59 2.73 -21.96 -7.96
N PHE A 60 3.65 -22.58 -8.69
CA PHE A 60 4.02 -22.14 -10.02
C PHE A 60 2.83 -22.10 -10.99
N GLU A 61 1.97 -23.12 -10.97
CA GLU A 61 0.83 -23.22 -11.88
C GLU A 61 -0.24 -22.16 -11.58
N GLY A 62 -0.56 -21.93 -10.31
CA GLY A 62 -1.51 -20.89 -9.90
C GLY A 62 -1.04 -19.47 -10.22
N ILE A 63 0.27 -19.21 -10.18
CA ILE A 63 0.82 -17.91 -10.61
C ILE A 63 0.64 -17.70 -12.11
N LEU A 64 0.90 -18.74 -12.92
CA LEU A 64 0.68 -18.65 -14.38
C LEU A 64 -0.80 -18.48 -14.72
N GLU A 65 -1.68 -19.21 -14.03
CA GLU A 65 -3.14 -19.08 -14.20
C GLU A 65 -3.60 -17.66 -13.90
N ALA A 66 -3.14 -17.07 -12.78
CA ALA A 66 -3.49 -15.69 -12.42
C ALA A 66 -3.02 -14.66 -13.46
N TRP A 67 -1.85 -14.88 -14.07
CA TRP A 67 -1.39 -14.02 -15.18
C TRP A 67 -2.30 -14.16 -16.40
N VAL A 68 -2.66 -15.39 -16.80
CA VAL A 68 -3.56 -15.65 -17.95
C VAL A 68 -4.95 -15.05 -17.70
N ASP A 69 -5.50 -15.24 -16.51
CA ASP A 69 -6.79 -14.69 -16.12
C ASP A 69 -6.79 -13.17 -16.23
N HIS A 70 -5.74 -12.50 -15.74
CA HIS A 70 -5.61 -11.04 -15.83
C HIS A 70 -5.59 -10.54 -17.28
N VAL A 71 -4.75 -11.12 -18.13
CA VAL A 71 -4.66 -10.68 -19.53
C VAL A 71 -5.92 -11.03 -20.32
N SER A 72 -6.67 -12.05 -19.90
CA SER A 72 -7.95 -12.42 -20.52
C SER A 72 -9.12 -11.52 -20.11
N ALA A 73 -9.08 -10.96 -18.90
CA ALA A 73 -10.10 -10.05 -18.39
C ALA A 73 -9.98 -8.63 -18.99
N GLY A 74 -8.81 -8.30 -19.54
CA GLY A 74 -8.59 -7.03 -20.23
C GLY A 74 -9.39 -6.91 -21.54
N PRO A 75 -9.85 -5.71 -21.94
CA PRO A 75 -10.60 -5.49 -23.17
C PRO A 75 -9.76 -5.75 -24.44
N ASP A 76 -8.45 -5.91 -24.30
CA ASP A 76 -7.49 -5.85 -25.40
C ASP A 76 -7.04 -7.20 -25.95
N LEU A 77 -7.47 -8.35 -25.42
CA LEU A 77 -6.96 -9.65 -25.91
C LEU A 77 -7.25 -9.86 -27.41
N VAL A 78 -8.46 -9.55 -27.86
CA VAL A 78 -8.83 -9.58 -29.28
C VAL A 78 -8.05 -8.54 -30.07
N ARG A 79 -7.91 -7.33 -29.51
CA ARG A 79 -7.16 -6.24 -30.13
C ARG A 79 -5.70 -6.64 -30.36
N ASN A 80 -5.05 -7.25 -29.37
CA ASN A 80 -3.68 -7.75 -29.44
C ASN A 80 -3.55 -8.87 -30.48
N ALA A 81 -4.49 -9.81 -30.55
CA ALA A 81 -4.52 -10.83 -31.59
C ALA A 81 -4.69 -10.21 -33.00
N LEU A 82 -5.54 -9.20 -33.17
CA LEU A 82 -5.70 -8.48 -34.44
C LEU A 82 -4.42 -7.71 -34.83
N VAL A 83 -3.78 -7.02 -33.87
CA VAL A 83 -2.51 -6.31 -34.10
C VAL A 83 -1.43 -7.30 -34.51
N TRP A 84 -1.36 -8.46 -33.84
CA TRP A 84 -0.41 -9.51 -34.16
C TRP A 84 -0.68 -10.11 -35.55
N LEU A 85 -1.94 -10.39 -35.91
CA LEU A 85 -2.31 -10.81 -37.27
C LEU A 85 -1.95 -9.76 -38.33
N ALA A 86 -2.19 -8.48 -38.07
CA ALA A 86 -1.87 -7.40 -39.01
C ALA A 86 -0.37 -7.36 -39.32
N ARG A 87 0.48 -7.54 -38.30
CA ARG A 87 1.95 -7.60 -38.46
C ARG A 87 2.42 -8.76 -39.33
N HIS A 88 1.77 -9.93 -39.25
CA HIS A 88 2.20 -11.14 -39.94
C HIS A 88 1.51 -11.38 -41.29
N SER A 89 0.36 -10.74 -41.54
CA SER A 89 -0.37 -10.87 -42.81
C SER A 89 0.12 -9.92 -43.92
N GLY A 90 1.06 -9.03 -43.62
CA GLY A 90 1.62 -8.06 -44.59
C GLY A 90 0.59 -7.07 -45.15
N ARG A 91 -0.59 -6.97 -44.52
CA ARG A 91 -1.69 -6.13 -44.99
C ARG A 91 -1.49 -4.68 -44.55
N SER A 92 -1.71 -3.76 -45.48
CA SER A 92 -1.78 -2.33 -45.21
C SER A 92 -3.24 -1.92 -45.05
N GLY A 93 -3.62 -1.43 -43.88
CA GLY A 93 -4.99 -1.03 -43.54
C GLY A 93 -5.13 -0.67 -42.07
N SER A 94 -6.25 -0.07 -41.69
CA SER A 94 -6.56 0.19 -40.29
C SER A 94 -6.93 -1.10 -39.53
N LEU A 95 -6.78 -1.10 -38.21
CA LEU A 95 -7.13 -2.25 -37.38
C LEU A 95 -8.64 -2.50 -37.41
N GLU A 96 -9.44 -1.44 -37.51
CA GLU A 96 -10.90 -1.46 -37.58
C GLU A 96 -11.39 -2.11 -38.89
N GLU A 97 -10.72 -1.86 -40.02
CA GLU A 97 -11.02 -2.51 -41.29
C GLU A 97 -10.71 -4.00 -41.24
N LEU A 98 -9.55 -4.38 -40.68
CA LEU A 98 -9.17 -5.78 -40.51
C LEU A 98 -10.17 -6.50 -39.60
N ALA A 99 -10.54 -5.89 -38.47
CA ALA A 99 -11.54 -6.40 -37.55
C ALA A 99 -12.88 -6.65 -38.28
N SER A 100 -13.38 -5.65 -39.01
CA SER A 100 -14.63 -5.72 -39.76
C SER A 100 -14.59 -6.74 -40.91
N GLN A 101 -13.41 -6.99 -41.47
CA GLN A 101 -13.21 -8.00 -42.50
C GLN A 101 -13.27 -9.41 -41.91
N VAL A 102 -12.52 -9.66 -40.82
CA VAL A 102 -12.48 -10.96 -40.14
C VAL A 102 -13.88 -11.39 -39.65
N GLN A 103 -14.69 -10.45 -39.15
CA GLN A 103 -16.07 -10.73 -38.73
C GLN A 103 -17.00 -11.13 -39.89
N ARG A 104 -16.80 -10.55 -41.08
CA ARG A 104 -17.63 -10.84 -42.26
C ARG A 104 -17.22 -12.09 -43.01
N MET A 105 -15.99 -12.58 -42.80
CA MET A 105 -15.49 -13.79 -43.43
C MET A 105 -16.25 -15.03 -42.95
N THR A 106 -16.55 -15.91 -43.89
CA THR A 106 -17.01 -17.27 -43.60
C THR A 106 -15.93 -18.06 -42.86
N PRO A 107 -16.29 -19.16 -42.15
CA PRO A 107 -15.30 -20.02 -41.50
C PRO A 107 -14.20 -20.51 -42.45
N PHE A 108 -14.56 -20.83 -43.70
CA PHE A 108 -13.60 -21.27 -44.72
C PHE A 108 -12.61 -20.16 -45.11
N GLU A 109 -13.11 -18.94 -45.34
CA GLU A 109 -12.25 -17.78 -45.67
C GLU A 109 -11.31 -17.41 -44.51
N ARG A 110 -11.79 -17.50 -43.26
CA ARG A 110 -10.93 -17.30 -42.08
C ARG A 110 -9.83 -18.34 -41.99
N THR A 111 -10.17 -19.62 -42.19
CA THR A 111 -9.17 -20.70 -42.22
C THR A 111 -8.09 -20.43 -43.27
N ALA A 112 -8.48 -20.10 -44.50
CA ALA A 112 -7.54 -19.77 -45.57
C ALA A 112 -6.67 -18.53 -45.26
N LEU A 113 -7.23 -17.51 -44.62
CA LEU A 113 -6.48 -16.34 -44.16
C LEU A 113 -5.41 -16.73 -43.12
N PHE A 114 -5.79 -17.52 -42.11
CA PHE A 114 -4.88 -17.91 -41.06
C PHE A 114 -3.78 -18.84 -41.58
N ASP A 115 -4.10 -19.80 -42.45
CA ASP A 115 -3.09 -20.69 -43.06
C ASP A 115 -2.11 -19.92 -43.97
N SER A 116 -2.57 -18.87 -44.64
CA SER A 116 -1.67 -18.04 -45.46
C SER A 116 -0.83 -17.05 -44.66
N SER A 117 -1.27 -16.65 -43.46
CA SER A 117 -0.63 -15.58 -42.68
C SER A 117 0.13 -16.07 -41.44
N LEU A 118 -0.20 -17.23 -40.88
CA LEU A 118 0.24 -17.65 -39.55
C LEU A 118 1.04 -18.95 -39.50
N THR A 119 1.16 -19.69 -40.61
CA THR A 119 1.73 -21.05 -40.65
C THR A 119 3.19 -21.14 -40.19
N ASP A 120 3.97 -20.06 -40.36
CA ASP A 120 5.37 -19.95 -39.89
C ASP A 120 5.59 -18.76 -38.95
N ALA A 121 4.51 -18.15 -38.43
CA ALA A 121 4.60 -16.84 -37.78
C ALA A 121 5.13 -16.88 -36.34
N SER A 122 5.18 -18.05 -35.68
CA SER A 122 5.55 -18.15 -34.27
C SER A 122 6.16 -19.50 -33.91
N THR A 123 7.27 -19.48 -33.16
CA THR A 123 7.81 -20.67 -32.48
C THR A 123 7.10 -20.93 -31.14
N ALA A 124 6.47 -19.90 -30.56
CA ALA A 124 5.77 -19.94 -29.28
C ALA A 124 4.31 -20.44 -29.37
N GLY A 125 3.78 -20.73 -30.56
CA GLY A 125 2.39 -21.13 -30.75
C GLY A 125 1.41 -19.95 -30.77
N ALA A 126 1.91 -18.73 -30.91
CA ALA A 126 1.10 -17.51 -30.96
C ALA A 126 0.14 -17.51 -32.15
N GLY A 127 0.53 -18.09 -33.29
CA GLY A 127 -0.36 -18.25 -34.45
C GLY A 127 -1.59 -19.11 -34.13
N VAL A 128 -1.40 -20.20 -33.40
CA VAL A 128 -2.48 -21.10 -32.95
C VAL A 128 -3.40 -20.37 -31.98
N ALA A 129 -2.84 -19.69 -30.97
CA ALA A 129 -3.62 -18.90 -30.02
C ALA A 129 -4.39 -17.76 -30.71
N CYS A 130 -3.74 -17.02 -31.61
CA CYS A 130 -4.35 -15.94 -32.40
C CYS A 130 -5.53 -16.46 -33.23
N ARG A 131 -5.35 -17.58 -33.93
CA ARG A 131 -6.41 -18.24 -34.70
C ARG A 131 -7.60 -18.58 -33.81
N TRP A 132 -7.34 -19.21 -32.66
CA TRP A 132 -8.39 -19.61 -31.72
C TRP A 132 -9.17 -18.40 -31.18
N ILE A 133 -8.47 -17.35 -30.77
CA ILE A 133 -9.07 -16.12 -30.23
C ILE A 133 -9.95 -15.45 -31.30
N LEU A 134 -9.42 -15.22 -32.50
CA LEU A 134 -10.12 -14.47 -33.55
C LEU A 134 -11.29 -15.25 -34.15
N ASP A 135 -11.19 -16.58 -34.26
CA ASP A 135 -12.29 -17.40 -34.78
C ASP A 135 -13.48 -17.44 -33.82
N ARG A 136 -13.24 -17.56 -32.51
CA ARG A 136 -14.30 -17.47 -31.49
C ARG A 136 -14.90 -16.08 -31.40
N TRP A 137 -14.06 -15.05 -31.42
CA TRP A 137 -14.52 -13.66 -31.47
C TRP A 137 -15.46 -13.41 -32.65
N ALA A 138 -15.09 -13.86 -33.85
CA ALA A 138 -15.91 -13.69 -35.06
C ALA A 138 -17.25 -14.45 -35.00
N ARG A 139 -17.36 -15.48 -34.15
CA ARG A 139 -18.60 -16.22 -33.89
C ARG A 139 -19.45 -15.61 -32.77
N GLY A 140 -18.96 -14.55 -32.11
CA GLY A 140 -19.63 -13.95 -30.95
C GLY A 140 -19.52 -14.79 -29.67
N GLU A 141 -18.57 -15.72 -29.60
CA GLU A 141 -18.34 -16.55 -28.42
C GLU A 141 -17.51 -15.81 -27.37
N SER A 142 -17.72 -16.13 -26.09
CA SER A 142 -16.89 -15.56 -25.01
C SER A 142 -15.48 -16.16 -25.02
N ILE A 143 -14.50 -15.27 -25.16
CA ILE A 143 -13.07 -15.59 -25.13
C ILE A 143 -12.53 -15.44 -23.71
N ALA A 144 -12.97 -14.37 -23.02
CA ALA A 144 -12.57 -14.04 -21.66
C ALA A 144 -13.25 -14.97 -20.64
N GLY A 145 -12.58 -15.14 -19.50
CA GLY A 145 -13.09 -15.83 -18.32
C GLY A 145 -12.31 -17.08 -17.95
N PRO A 146 -12.64 -17.67 -16.78
CA PRO A 146 -11.91 -18.79 -16.19
C PRO A 146 -11.73 -19.97 -17.16
N GLY A 147 -10.60 -20.65 -17.05
CA GLY A 147 -10.29 -21.83 -17.88
C GLY A 147 -9.87 -21.50 -19.31
N LEU A 148 -9.49 -20.26 -19.60
CA LEU A 148 -8.80 -19.93 -20.85
C LEU A 148 -7.51 -20.73 -20.99
N THR A 149 -6.74 -20.87 -19.90
CA THR A 149 -5.47 -21.61 -19.88
C THR A 149 -5.66 -23.05 -20.34
N SER A 150 -6.65 -23.76 -19.79
CA SER A 150 -6.96 -25.15 -20.18
C SER A 150 -7.37 -25.24 -21.65
N ARG A 151 -8.29 -24.38 -22.09
CA ARG A 151 -8.81 -24.40 -23.47
C ARG A 151 -7.72 -24.10 -24.50
N LEU A 152 -6.84 -23.14 -24.25
CA LEU A 152 -5.70 -22.86 -25.13
C LEU A 152 -4.64 -23.95 -25.04
N GLY A 153 -4.41 -24.52 -23.85
CA GLY A 153 -3.47 -25.62 -23.65
C GLY A 153 -3.84 -26.86 -24.47
N GLU A 154 -5.12 -27.23 -24.50
CA GLU A 154 -5.64 -28.33 -25.34
C GLU A 154 -5.36 -28.09 -26.82
N VAL A 155 -5.67 -26.89 -27.32
CA VAL A 155 -5.50 -26.54 -28.74
C VAL A 155 -4.03 -26.50 -29.15
N LEU A 156 -3.15 -26.04 -28.26
CA LEU A 156 -1.71 -26.04 -28.49
C LEU A 156 -1.15 -27.48 -28.49
N ALA A 157 -1.61 -28.33 -27.57
CA ALA A 157 -1.21 -29.74 -27.51
C ALA A 157 -1.59 -30.50 -28.79
N GLU A 158 -2.76 -30.23 -29.37
CA GLU A 158 -3.19 -30.84 -30.63
C GLU A 158 -2.27 -30.49 -31.81
N CYS A 159 -1.61 -29.33 -31.77
CA CYS A 159 -0.76 -28.86 -32.86
C CYS A 159 0.68 -29.39 -32.79
N ASP A 160 1.31 -29.38 -31.61
CA ASP A 160 2.74 -29.70 -31.46
C ASP A 160 3.05 -30.75 -30.38
N GLY A 161 2.03 -31.33 -29.74
CA GLY A 161 2.16 -32.30 -28.66
C GLY A 161 2.49 -31.69 -27.28
N THR A 162 2.57 -30.35 -27.17
CA THR A 162 2.90 -29.63 -25.93
C THR A 162 1.85 -28.58 -25.59
N GLY A 163 1.11 -28.77 -24.49
CA GLY A 163 -0.01 -27.89 -24.09
C GLY A 163 0.04 -27.37 -22.65
N GLY A 164 1.21 -27.39 -22.02
CA GLY A 164 1.37 -26.93 -20.63
C GLY A 164 1.06 -25.44 -20.45
N ARG A 165 0.83 -25.00 -19.20
CA ARG A 165 0.52 -23.60 -18.88
C ARG A 165 1.63 -22.65 -19.36
N GLU A 166 2.89 -23.06 -19.29
CA GLU A 166 4.02 -22.30 -19.83
C GLU A 166 3.86 -22.02 -21.33
N ARG A 167 3.40 -23.02 -22.10
CA ARG A 167 3.20 -22.89 -23.54
C ARG A 167 2.15 -21.82 -23.84
N VAL A 168 1.04 -21.85 -23.11
CA VAL A 168 -0.04 -20.86 -23.24
C VAL A 168 0.48 -19.46 -22.96
N VAL A 169 1.22 -19.28 -21.87
CA VAL A 169 1.80 -17.97 -21.51
C VAL A 169 2.77 -17.49 -22.59
N LEU A 170 3.66 -18.33 -23.13
CA LEU A 170 4.56 -17.94 -24.22
C LEU A 170 3.80 -17.48 -25.47
N ALA A 171 2.77 -18.23 -25.87
CA ALA A 171 1.93 -17.90 -27.02
C ALA A 171 1.23 -16.54 -26.83
N LEU A 172 0.66 -16.29 -25.65
CA LEU A 172 -0.01 -15.04 -25.33
C LEU A 172 0.98 -13.87 -25.25
N ARG A 173 2.16 -14.06 -24.67
CA ARG A 173 3.20 -13.02 -24.57
C ARG A 173 3.74 -12.55 -25.91
N GLU A 174 3.77 -13.40 -26.92
CA GLU A 174 4.18 -12.94 -28.25
C GLU A 174 3.16 -11.96 -28.87
N MET A 175 1.88 -12.07 -28.47
CA MET A 175 0.81 -11.18 -28.92
C MET A 175 0.67 -9.93 -28.05
N ILE A 176 0.96 -10.03 -26.75
CA ILE A 176 0.76 -8.95 -25.77
C ILE A 176 2.04 -8.12 -25.65
N PRO A 177 1.97 -6.79 -25.86
CA PRO A 177 3.14 -5.92 -25.64
C PRO A 177 3.67 -6.02 -24.22
N SER A 178 4.99 -6.12 -24.05
CA SER A 178 5.63 -6.24 -22.73
C SER A 178 5.38 -5.03 -21.81
N ALA A 179 5.07 -3.86 -22.38
CA ALA A 179 4.67 -2.67 -21.61
C ALA A 179 3.38 -2.91 -20.79
N ASN A 180 2.55 -3.87 -21.20
CA ASN A 180 1.30 -4.21 -20.52
C ASN A 180 1.48 -5.37 -19.53
N ASP A 181 2.71 -5.88 -19.33
CA ASP A 181 2.92 -6.99 -18.40
C ASP A 181 2.65 -6.54 -16.96
N PRO A 182 1.78 -7.27 -16.22
CA PRO A 182 1.49 -6.97 -14.83
C PRO A 182 2.71 -7.19 -13.93
N VAL A 183 2.66 -6.57 -12.76
CA VAL A 183 3.55 -6.89 -11.63
C VAL A 183 2.90 -8.00 -10.81
N LEU A 184 3.58 -9.14 -10.71
CA LEU A 184 3.15 -10.32 -9.97
C LEU A 184 3.67 -10.22 -8.54
N VAL A 185 2.77 -10.08 -7.56
CA VAL A 185 3.13 -9.82 -6.16
C VAL A 185 2.64 -10.94 -5.26
N LEU A 186 3.55 -11.65 -4.62
CA LEU A 186 3.24 -12.58 -3.53
C LEU A 186 3.49 -11.89 -2.19
N ALA A 187 2.46 -11.85 -1.35
CA ALA A 187 2.54 -11.44 0.04
C ALA A 187 1.71 -12.42 0.86
N ARG A 188 2.25 -12.85 2.02
CA ARG A 188 1.56 -13.81 2.87
C ARG A 188 0.48 -13.09 3.69
N GLU A 189 -0.72 -13.67 3.74
CA GLU A 189 -1.72 -13.25 4.74
C GLU A 189 -1.32 -13.80 6.11
N VAL A 190 -1.50 -13.01 7.18
CA VAL A 190 -1.01 -13.30 8.54
C VAL A 190 -1.44 -14.69 9.05
N GLU A 191 -2.58 -15.20 8.59
CA GLU A 191 -3.23 -16.44 9.04
C GLU A 191 -2.74 -17.75 8.37
N ALA A 192 -1.69 -17.73 7.53
CA ALA A 192 -1.22 -18.94 6.86
C ALA A 192 -0.71 -20.02 7.85
N ALA A 193 -1.21 -21.25 7.72
CA ALA A 193 -0.97 -22.35 8.66
C ALA A 193 0.50 -22.81 8.78
N GLU A 194 1.32 -22.63 7.74
CA GLU A 194 2.75 -22.98 7.74
C GLU A 194 3.59 -21.94 6.98
N PRO A 195 4.12 -20.91 7.67
CA PRO A 195 4.85 -19.82 7.02
C PRO A 195 6.08 -20.29 6.23
N ALA A 196 6.87 -21.20 6.79
CA ALA A 196 8.11 -21.66 6.14
C ALA A 196 7.86 -22.40 4.81
N ALA A 197 6.88 -23.30 4.77
CA ALA A 197 6.53 -24.04 3.55
C ALA A 197 5.96 -23.12 2.47
N TRP A 198 5.17 -22.12 2.87
CA TRP A 198 4.64 -21.11 1.95
C TRP A 198 5.77 -20.26 1.34
N ILE A 199 6.71 -19.78 2.15
CA ILE A 199 7.84 -18.95 1.70
C ILE A 199 8.75 -19.76 0.76
N GLU A 200 9.01 -21.03 1.09
CA GLU A 200 9.81 -21.92 0.24
C GLU A 200 9.15 -22.13 -1.12
N SER A 201 7.84 -22.44 -1.13
CA SER A 201 7.06 -22.57 -2.37
C SER A 201 7.11 -21.29 -3.21
N ALA A 202 6.90 -20.12 -2.58
CA ALA A 202 6.93 -18.82 -3.24
C ALA A 202 8.31 -18.55 -3.86
N ALA A 203 9.38 -18.77 -3.10
CA ALA A 203 10.74 -18.56 -3.57
C ALA A 203 11.08 -19.48 -4.75
N LEU A 204 10.70 -20.76 -4.70
CA LEU A 204 10.93 -21.72 -5.78
C LEU A 204 10.16 -21.35 -7.05
N SER A 205 8.88 -21.01 -6.92
CA SER A 205 8.01 -20.64 -8.05
C SER A 205 8.47 -19.34 -8.72
N LEU A 206 8.74 -18.28 -7.95
CA LEU A 206 9.21 -17.01 -8.51
C LEU A 206 10.60 -17.13 -9.14
N ALA A 207 11.49 -17.95 -8.55
CA ALA A 207 12.79 -18.24 -9.15
C ALA A 207 12.62 -18.96 -10.49
N ARG A 208 11.77 -20.01 -10.56
CA ARG A 208 11.46 -20.72 -11.82
C ARG A 208 10.91 -19.77 -12.88
N ILE A 209 9.96 -18.92 -12.50
CA ILE A 209 9.39 -17.90 -13.40
C ILE A 209 10.48 -16.94 -13.90
N SER A 210 11.30 -16.38 -13.01
CA SER A 210 12.32 -15.40 -13.40
C SER A 210 13.42 -15.98 -14.29
N LEU A 211 13.73 -17.28 -14.13
CA LEU A 211 14.71 -17.97 -14.98
C LEU A 211 14.13 -18.29 -16.37
N TRP A 212 12.85 -18.65 -16.41
CA TRP A 212 12.16 -19.02 -17.64
C TRP A 212 11.69 -17.80 -18.44
N GLN A 213 11.21 -16.75 -17.78
CA GLN A 213 10.72 -15.49 -18.33
C GLN A 213 11.26 -14.29 -17.53
N PRO A 214 12.52 -13.88 -17.76
CA PRO A 214 13.17 -12.82 -16.98
C PRO A 214 12.48 -11.47 -17.00
N SER A 215 11.69 -11.18 -18.05
CA SER A 215 10.97 -9.91 -18.19
C SER A 215 9.73 -9.78 -17.30
N PHE A 216 9.27 -10.87 -16.66
CA PHE A 216 8.17 -10.79 -15.68
C PHE A 216 8.61 -10.07 -14.42
N ALA A 217 7.88 -9.02 -14.04
CA ALA A 217 8.10 -8.32 -12.79
C ALA A 217 7.53 -9.13 -11.64
N THR A 218 8.37 -9.96 -11.03
CA THR A 218 8.02 -10.76 -9.85
C THR A 218 8.52 -10.11 -8.57
N ILE A 219 7.62 -10.01 -7.60
CA ILE A 219 7.89 -9.42 -6.30
C ILE A 219 7.40 -10.36 -5.20
N LEU A 220 8.28 -10.60 -4.23
CA LEU A 220 7.98 -11.27 -2.98
C LEU A 220 8.06 -10.25 -1.85
N VAL A 221 7.02 -10.17 -1.03
CA VAL A 221 6.98 -9.33 0.17
C VAL A 221 7.09 -10.23 1.39
N LEU A 222 8.06 -9.96 2.25
CA LEU A 222 8.30 -10.68 3.51
C LEU A 222 8.66 -9.69 4.60
N ASP A 223 8.31 -10.01 5.84
CA ASP A 223 8.92 -9.32 6.98
C ASP A 223 10.39 -9.77 7.17
N PRO A 224 11.22 -8.97 7.88
CA PRO A 224 12.63 -9.31 8.09
C PRO A 224 12.88 -10.65 8.79
N VAL A 225 12.02 -11.03 9.76
CA VAL A 225 12.17 -12.26 10.53
C VAL A 225 11.90 -13.48 9.65
N GLU A 226 10.87 -13.41 8.80
CA GLU A 226 10.54 -14.43 7.82
C GLU A 226 11.65 -14.62 6.80
N PHE A 227 12.17 -13.51 6.25
CA PHE A 227 13.25 -13.56 5.28
C PHE A 227 14.53 -14.14 5.87
N ASP A 228 14.93 -13.69 7.07
CA ASP A 228 16.10 -14.23 7.77
C ASP A 228 15.93 -15.70 8.14
N GLY A 229 14.72 -16.10 8.54
CA GLY A 229 14.35 -17.49 8.79
C GLY A 229 14.53 -18.36 7.55
N TYR A 230 14.05 -17.89 6.40
CA TYR A 230 14.24 -18.58 5.11
C TYR A 230 15.72 -18.67 4.74
N VAL A 231 16.48 -17.57 4.80
CA VAL A 231 17.90 -17.55 4.44
C VAL A 231 18.73 -18.46 5.36
N ARG A 232 18.37 -18.58 6.64
CA ARG A 232 19.08 -19.43 7.59
C ARG A 232 18.79 -20.92 7.38
N ASN A 233 17.52 -21.26 7.14
CA ASN A 233 17.06 -22.65 7.21
C ASN A 233 16.95 -23.33 5.85
N ALA A 234 16.70 -22.58 4.77
CA ALA A 234 16.55 -23.17 3.44
C ALA A 234 17.90 -23.70 2.91
N PRO A 235 17.91 -24.86 2.21
CA PRO A 235 19.12 -25.38 1.59
C PRO A 235 19.64 -24.43 0.51
N GLU A 236 20.96 -24.46 0.28
CA GLU A 236 21.57 -23.67 -0.80
C GLU A 236 20.99 -24.08 -2.15
N SER A 237 20.43 -23.08 -2.85
CA SER A 237 19.75 -23.28 -4.11
C SER A 237 19.81 -22.01 -4.96
N ARG A 238 19.48 -22.15 -6.25
CA ARG A 238 19.34 -20.99 -7.16
C ARG A 238 18.25 -20.04 -6.68
N ALA A 239 17.14 -20.57 -6.15
CA ALA A 239 16.06 -19.76 -5.60
C ALA A 239 16.56 -18.91 -4.43
N LYS A 240 17.21 -19.52 -3.44
CA LYS A 240 17.81 -18.80 -2.31
C LYS A 240 18.81 -17.72 -2.74
N THR A 241 19.62 -18.02 -3.76
CA THR A 241 20.57 -17.06 -4.34
C THR A 241 19.86 -15.86 -4.96
N LEU A 242 18.79 -16.10 -5.73
CA LEU A 242 17.99 -15.02 -6.35
C LEU A 242 17.27 -14.18 -5.29
N MET A 243 16.70 -14.80 -4.26
CA MET A 243 16.06 -14.07 -3.16
C MET A 243 17.05 -13.14 -2.45
N ARG A 244 18.25 -13.66 -2.09
CA ARG A 244 19.31 -12.87 -1.44
C ARG A 244 19.84 -11.73 -2.31
N ALA A 245 19.98 -11.97 -3.61
CA ALA A 245 20.45 -10.95 -4.55
C ALA A 245 19.38 -9.88 -4.84
N GLY A 246 18.11 -10.22 -4.63
CA GLY A 246 16.94 -9.41 -4.92
C GLY A 246 16.41 -8.59 -3.76
N VAL A 247 17.05 -8.62 -2.60
CA VAL A 247 16.57 -7.92 -1.40
C VAL A 247 16.58 -6.42 -1.61
N ILE A 248 15.41 -5.83 -1.41
CA ILE A 248 15.18 -4.40 -1.28
C ILE A 248 14.67 -4.20 0.15
N PRO A 249 15.50 -3.71 1.08
CA PRO A 249 15.02 -3.39 2.41
C PRO A 249 13.98 -2.28 2.26
N VAL A 250 12.75 -2.55 2.67
CA VAL A 250 11.70 -1.55 2.81
C VAL A 250 11.74 -1.11 4.25
N ARG A 251 12.55 -0.09 4.49
CA ARG A 251 12.64 0.51 5.80
C ARG A 251 11.36 1.30 6.01
N GLY A 252 10.60 0.98 7.05
CA GLY A 252 9.73 1.98 7.63
C GLY A 252 10.61 3.15 8.07
N LEU A 253 10.14 4.40 7.96
CA LEU A 253 10.83 5.52 8.57
C LEU A 253 10.83 5.28 10.10
N GLY A 254 11.95 4.76 10.61
CA GLY A 254 12.11 4.36 12.02
C GLY A 254 13.50 3.84 12.41
N GLU A 255 14.25 3.14 11.56
CA GLU A 255 15.41 2.40 12.08
C GLU A 255 16.76 3.14 12.12
N ASP A 256 16.96 4.25 11.39
CA ASP A 256 18.28 4.95 11.35
C ASP A 256 18.25 6.43 11.85
N GLU A 257 17.14 6.91 12.43
CA GLU A 257 17.07 8.25 13.06
C GLU A 257 16.51 8.26 14.49
N LEU A 258 16.57 7.10 15.15
CA LEU A 258 16.13 6.93 16.53
C LEU A 258 17.35 6.67 17.42
N PRO A 259 17.82 7.64 18.23
CA PRO A 259 18.76 7.33 19.31
C PRO A 259 18.12 6.30 20.25
N GLU A 260 18.94 5.45 20.88
CA GLU A 260 18.62 4.25 21.70
C GLU A 260 17.54 4.38 22.80
N ALA A 261 16.86 5.52 22.95
CA ALA A 261 15.81 5.79 23.91
C ALA A 261 14.37 5.60 23.41
N THR A 262 14.12 5.16 22.16
CA THR A 262 12.76 5.12 21.57
C THR A 262 12.27 3.74 21.14
N ALA A 263 12.92 2.64 21.53
CA ALA A 263 12.46 1.29 21.23
C ALA A 263 11.02 0.99 21.74
N ASP A 264 10.53 1.74 22.72
CA ASP A 264 9.14 1.67 23.22
C ASP A 264 8.12 2.45 22.35
N LEU A 265 8.57 3.23 21.36
CA LEU A 265 7.71 4.09 20.52
C LEU A 265 7.40 3.52 19.14
N ASP A 266 8.11 2.47 18.72
CA ASP A 266 7.93 1.84 17.41
C ASP A 266 6.48 1.36 17.20
N GLY A 267 5.84 0.85 18.24
CA GLY A 267 4.43 0.44 18.20
C GLY A 267 3.44 1.62 18.06
N ALA A 268 3.79 2.81 18.53
CA ALA A 268 2.96 4.01 18.40
C ALA A 268 3.15 4.66 17.01
N VAL A 269 4.38 4.69 16.49
CA VAL A 269 4.69 5.16 15.13
C VAL A 269 4.05 4.25 14.09
N HIS A 270 4.18 2.92 14.23
CA HIS A 270 3.60 1.96 13.29
C HIS A 270 2.07 2.11 13.20
N ARG A 271 1.41 2.40 14.33
CA ARG A 271 -0.05 2.58 14.37
C ARG A 271 -0.50 3.92 13.79
N LEU A 272 0.22 5.01 14.04
CA LEU A 272 -0.02 6.29 13.38
C LEU A 272 0.01 6.14 11.85
N VAL A 273 1.00 5.42 11.33
CA VAL A 273 1.12 5.11 9.90
C VAL A 273 -0.02 4.19 9.44
N SER A 274 -0.39 3.17 10.23
CA SER A 274 -1.52 2.28 9.91
C SER A 274 -2.86 3.01 9.80
N ASP A 275 -3.03 4.08 10.59
CA ASP A 275 -4.21 4.93 10.57
C ASP A 275 -4.17 6.02 9.48
N GLY A 276 -3.18 5.99 8.58
CA GLY A 276 -3.05 6.92 7.46
C GLY A 276 -2.52 8.30 7.84
N ALA A 277 -1.74 8.42 8.92
CA ALA A 277 -1.07 9.68 9.28
C ALA A 277 -0.11 10.14 8.16
N SER A 278 -0.07 11.46 7.92
CA SER A 278 0.91 12.07 7.00
C SER A 278 2.31 12.08 7.60
N ASP A 279 3.33 12.23 6.74
CA ASP A 279 4.72 12.34 7.16
C ASP A 279 4.93 13.49 8.17
N GLU A 280 4.25 14.62 7.97
CA GLU A 280 4.28 15.77 8.89
C GLU A 280 3.76 15.40 10.29
N LEU A 281 2.70 14.59 10.37
CA LEU A 281 2.13 14.17 11.65
C LEU A 281 3.03 13.18 12.39
N VAL A 282 3.77 12.33 11.66
CA VAL A 282 4.79 11.44 12.23
C VAL A 282 5.98 12.24 12.76
N HIS A 283 6.41 13.27 12.03
CA HIS A 283 7.46 14.17 12.53
C HIS A 283 7.04 14.89 13.82
N LEU A 284 5.80 15.38 13.90
CA LEU A 284 5.27 15.99 15.11
C LEU A 284 5.23 15.00 16.30
N PHE A 285 4.90 13.73 16.06
CA PHE A 285 4.95 12.69 17.09
C PHE A 285 6.37 12.49 17.63
N LEU A 286 7.36 12.43 16.74
CA LEU A 286 8.77 12.25 17.11
C LEU A 286 9.31 13.47 17.86
N ASP A 287 8.92 14.68 17.47
CA ASP A 287 9.28 15.91 18.19
C ASP A 287 8.66 15.93 19.59
N ALA A 288 7.41 15.49 19.75
CA ALA A 288 6.75 15.33 21.05
C ALA A 288 7.43 14.27 21.95
N ALA A 289 7.86 13.16 21.34
CA ALA A 289 8.60 12.11 22.04
C ALA A 289 9.97 12.60 22.54
N ARG A 290 10.71 13.33 21.69
CA ARG A 290 12.00 13.94 22.05
C ARG A 290 11.84 14.98 23.15
N ALA A 291 10.79 15.81 23.09
CA ALA A 291 10.50 16.80 24.13
C ALA A 291 10.19 16.18 25.50
N THR A 292 9.68 14.94 25.54
CA THR A 292 9.39 14.20 26.77
C THR A 292 10.66 13.61 27.43
N THR A 293 11.71 13.33 26.65
CA THR A 293 12.97 12.75 27.15
C THR A 293 14.01 13.79 27.58
N VAL A 294 13.88 15.04 27.13
CA VAL A 294 14.79 16.13 27.47
C VAL A 294 14.21 16.94 28.65
N VAL A 295 15.04 17.24 29.66
CA VAL A 295 14.68 18.22 30.71
C VAL A 295 14.55 19.61 30.07
N PRO A 296 13.36 20.23 30.01
CA PRO A 296 13.19 21.49 29.30
C PRO A 296 13.89 22.64 30.04
N SER A 297 14.64 23.45 29.31
CA SER A 297 14.98 24.81 29.75
C SER A 297 13.74 25.72 29.62
N PRO A 298 13.59 26.77 30.44
CA PRO A 298 12.41 27.62 30.42
C PRO A 298 12.16 28.23 29.03
N PRO A 299 10.90 28.43 28.63
CA PRO A 299 10.56 28.79 27.25
C PRO A 299 11.14 30.14 26.86
N ASP A 300 11.79 30.19 25.69
CA ASP A 300 12.15 31.44 25.03
C ASP A 300 10.87 32.13 24.55
N ALA A 301 10.61 33.32 25.10
CA ALA A 301 9.52 34.19 24.70
C ALA A 301 9.82 34.78 23.31
N GLY A 302 9.48 34.06 22.22
CA GLY A 302 9.70 34.60 20.88
C GLY A 302 9.25 33.79 19.67
N GLY A 303 8.65 32.61 19.84
CA GLY A 303 8.14 31.81 18.71
C GLY A 303 6.74 32.25 18.25
N THR A 304 6.54 32.39 16.94
CA THR A 304 5.23 32.67 16.30
C THR A 304 4.32 31.45 16.17
N ASP A 305 4.64 30.33 16.84
CA ASP A 305 3.84 29.10 16.83
C ASP A 305 2.75 29.18 17.92
N PRO A 306 1.46 28.99 17.58
CA PRO A 306 0.39 28.96 18.58
C PRO A 306 0.48 27.77 19.55
N ALA A 307 1.21 26.69 19.23
CA ALA A 307 1.44 25.58 20.17
C ALA A 307 2.51 25.94 21.20
N ARG A 308 2.22 25.75 22.49
CA ARG A 308 3.16 26.05 23.59
C ARG A 308 4.03 24.85 23.94
N SER A 309 3.68 23.65 23.44
CA SER A 309 4.49 22.44 23.54
C SER A 309 4.37 21.54 22.30
N ALA A 310 5.38 20.70 22.06
CA ALA A 310 5.37 19.73 20.96
C ALA A 310 4.24 18.70 21.10
N ALA A 311 3.88 18.32 22.34
CA ALA A 311 2.76 17.41 22.63
C ALA A 311 1.40 18.03 22.26
N GLU A 312 1.19 19.32 22.54
CA GLU A 312 0.00 20.06 22.10
C GLU A 312 -0.14 20.10 20.58
N ARG A 313 0.96 20.46 19.90
CA ARG A 313 1.02 20.55 18.42
C ARG A 313 0.67 19.20 17.80
N PHE A 314 1.31 18.13 18.26
CA PHE A 314 1.07 16.78 17.77
C PHE A 314 -0.37 16.32 18.01
N LEU A 315 -0.88 16.42 19.23
CA LEU A 315 -2.24 15.94 19.53
C LEU A 315 -3.30 16.71 18.75
N PHE A 316 -3.11 18.02 18.57
CA PHE A 316 -3.99 18.84 17.74
C PHE A 316 -4.03 18.38 16.29
N GLU A 317 -2.87 18.26 15.63
CA GLU A 317 -2.82 17.83 14.23
C GLU A 317 -3.32 16.39 14.08
N ARG A 318 -3.11 15.54 15.10
CA ARG A 318 -3.67 14.18 15.10
C ARG A 318 -5.19 14.21 15.12
N LEU A 319 -5.80 15.00 15.99
CA LEU A 319 -7.25 15.17 16.03
C LEU A 319 -7.81 15.82 14.76
N GLN A 320 -7.06 16.71 14.10
CA GLN A 320 -7.46 17.27 12.79
C GLN A 320 -7.44 16.23 11.68
N SER A 321 -6.52 15.26 11.73
CA SER A 321 -6.42 14.18 10.73
C SER A 321 -7.56 13.15 10.81
N LEU A 322 -8.23 13.03 11.96
CA LEU A 322 -9.27 12.03 12.19
C LEU A 322 -10.65 12.53 11.73
N PRO A 323 -11.41 11.74 10.92
CA PRO A 323 -12.73 12.16 10.43
C PRO A 323 -13.73 12.55 11.54
N ALA A 324 -13.63 11.91 12.71
CA ALA A 324 -14.54 12.17 13.83
C ALA A 324 -14.29 13.51 14.54
N THR A 325 -13.11 14.12 14.36
CA THR A 325 -12.67 15.30 15.12
C THR A 325 -12.11 16.44 14.27
N ALA A 326 -12.00 16.23 12.95
CA ALA A 326 -11.57 17.24 11.99
C ALA A 326 -12.39 18.53 12.12
N GLY A 327 -11.71 19.66 12.28
CA GLY A 327 -12.31 20.98 12.42
C GLY A 327 -13.04 21.25 13.74
N LEU A 328 -13.05 20.31 14.71
CA LEU A 328 -13.77 20.49 15.96
C LEU A 328 -13.01 21.30 17.01
N PHE A 329 -11.68 21.16 17.07
CA PHE A 329 -10.85 21.74 18.13
C PHE A 329 -10.16 23.04 17.69
N GLU A 330 -10.11 24.02 18.59
CA GLU A 330 -9.28 25.23 18.52
C GLU A 330 -8.08 25.06 19.47
N LEU A 331 -6.86 25.33 19.01
CA LEU A 331 -5.62 25.21 19.79
C LEU A 331 -5.35 26.47 20.63
N ASN A 332 -5.00 26.30 21.90
CA ASN A 332 -4.65 27.35 22.87
C ASN A 332 -5.70 28.48 22.94
N ALA A 333 -6.97 28.08 23.02
CA ALA A 333 -8.10 28.98 22.94
C ALA A 333 -8.29 29.80 24.21
N VAL A 334 -8.58 31.09 24.04
CA VAL A 334 -8.97 32.00 25.13
C VAL A 334 -10.49 32.11 25.16
N LEU A 335 -11.08 31.67 26.28
CA LEU A 335 -12.52 31.72 26.52
C LEU A 335 -12.97 33.14 26.90
N ASP A 336 -14.24 33.44 26.67
CA ASP A 336 -14.87 34.76 26.84
C ASP A 336 -15.13 35.15 28.32
N PHE A 337 -14.64 34.35 29.26
CA PHE A 337 -14.75 34.61 30.69
C PHE A 337 -13.38 34.51 31.39
N ARG A 338 -13.31 35.10 32.59
CA ARG A 338 -12.06 35.22 33.35
C ARG A 338 -11.92 34.12 34.39
N PHE A 339 -10.67 33.75 34.67
CA PHE A 339 -10.29 32.93 35.83
C PHE A 339 -9.68 33.82 36.92
N GLY A 340 -10.39 33.98 38.03
CA GLY A 340 -9.97 34.88 39.11
C GLY A 340 -10.06 36.37 38.75
N PRO A 341 -9.33 37.25 39.45
CA PRO A 341 -9.57 38.70 39.38
C PRO A 341 -9.16 39.37 38.06
N SER A 342 -8.30 38.76 37.23
CA SER A 342 -7.81 39.42 36.02
C SER A 342 -7.36 38.50 34.87
N ARG A 343 -7.17 37.20 35.07
CA ARG A 343 -6.62 36.30 34.05
C ARG A 343 -7.69 35.83 33.07
N ALA A 344 -7.37 35.82 31.78
CA ALA A 344 -8.21 35.18 30.77
C ALA A 344 -8.25 33.66 31.02
N MET A 345 -9.40 33.02 30.82
CA MET A 345 -9.47 31.56 30.87
C MET A 345 -8.93 31.01 29.56
N GLU A 346 -7.87 30.22 29.61
CA GLU A 346 -7.23 29.59 28.44
C GLU A 346 -7.33 28.07 28.57
N VAL A 347 -7.52 27.35 27.47
CA VAL A 347 -7.49 25.88 27.45
C VAL A 347 -6.69 25.40 26.24
N ASP A 348 -6.01 24.25 26.36
CA ASP A 348 -5.04 23.81 25.34
C ASP A 348 -5.74 23.36 24.06
N LEU A 349 -6.82 22.58 24.15
CA LEU A 349 -7.69 22.27 23.01
C LEU A 349 -9.16 22.51 23.37
N TRP A 350 -9.87 23.25 22.53
CA TRP A 350 -11.26 23.60 22.78
C TRP A 350 -12.19 23.20 21.64
N ALA A 351 -13.15 22.32 21.93
CA ALA A 351 -14.28 22.07 21.03
C ALA A 351 -15.50 22.89 21.48
N ARG A 352 -15.68 24.04 20.82
CA ARG A 352 -16.69 25.05 21.17
C ARG A 352 -18.12 24.51 21.13
N SER A 353 -18.52 23.85 20.05
CA SER A 353 -19.85 23.26 19.89
C SER A 353 -20.15 22.27 21.02
N LEU A 354 -19.20 21.39 21.32
CA LEU A 354 -19.39 20.31 22.29
C LEU A 354 -19.27 20.74 23.76
N GLY A 355 -18.85 21.98 24.04
CA GLY A 355 -18.49 22.41 25.39
C GLY A 355 -17.44 21.47 26.01
N LEU A 356 -16.41 21.09 25.24
CA LEU A 356 -15.35 20.18 25.67
C LEU A 356 -14.01 20.92 25.66
N ALA A 357 -13.29 20.84 26.78
CA ALA A 357 -11.94 21.35 26.94
C ALA A 357 -10.99 20.19 27.23
N VAL A 358 -9.86 20.14 26.54
CA VAL A 358 -8.76 19.19 26.80
C VAL A 358 -7.54 19.98 27.26
N GLU A 359 -6.94 19.57 28.38
CA GLU A 359 -5.68 20.13 28.89
C GLU A 359 -4.60 19.06 28.84
N ILE A 360 -3.38 19.48 28.49
CA ILE A 360 -2.21 18.64 28.28
C ILE A 360 -1.18 19.03 29.33
N ASP A 361 -1.17 18.27 30.44
CA ASP A 361 -0.35 18.58 31.60
C ASP A 361 1.09 18.06 31.43
N GLY A 362 2.07 18.96 31.52
CA GLY A 362 3.48 18.57 31.60
C GLY A 362 3.85 17.95 32.96
N TYR A 363 4.89 17.09 32.99
CA TYR A 363 5.39 16.41 34.20
C TYR A 363 5.70 17.36 35.39
N TYR A 364 6.08 18.61 35.12
CA TYR A 364 6.44 19.60 36.14
C TYR A 364 5.24 20.28 36.84
N HIS A 365 4.00 20.07 36.38
CA HIS A 365 2.80 20.65 37.00
C HIS A 365 2.46 20.06 38.38
N PHE A 366 3.01 18.88 38.71
CA PHE A 366 2.76 18.17 39.97
C PHE A 366 3.79 18.47 41.07
N GLN A 367 4.86 19.21 40.77
CA GLN A 367 5.92 19.53 41.74
C GLN A 367 5.62 20.80 42.57
N ASP A 368 4.65 21.63 42.14
CA ASP A 368 4.15 22.81 42.87
C ASP A 368 2.69 22.58 43.33
N ALA A 369 2.52 22.41 44.65
CA ALA A 369 1.19 22.21 45.25
C ALA A 369 0.22 23.39 44.99
N ASP A 370 0.73 24.61 44.79
CA ASP A 370 -0.12 25.76 44.46
C ASP A 370 -0.51 25.78 42.99
N ALA A 371 0.33 25.30 42.07
CA ALA A 371 -0.03 25.06 40.67
C ALA A 371 -1.16 24.03 40.56
N TYR A 372 -0.99 22.89 41.24
CA TYR A 372 -2.03 21.85 41.31
C TYR A 372 -3.37 22.39 41.83
N ARG A 373 -3.37 23.16 42.92
CA ARG A 373 -4.59 23.77 43.48
C ARG A 373 -5.23 24.77 42.53
N ARG A 374 -4.43 25.55 41.81
CA ARG A 374 -4.92 26.51 40.80
C ARG A 374 -5.61 25.77 39.65
N ASP A 375 -4.99 24.72 39.14
CA ASP A 375 -5.54 23.91 38.04
C ASP A 375 -6.86 23.23 38.43
N ARG A 376 -6.96 22.66 39.64
CA ARG A 376 -8.23 22.11 40.14
C ARG A 376 -9.33 23.18 40.27
N ARG A 377 -8.99 24.42 40.62
CA ARG A 377 -9.97 25.53 40.65
C ARG A 377 -10.39 25.94 39.24
N LYS A 378 -9.48 25.87 38.26
CA LYS A 378 -9.74 26.11 36.84
C LYS A 378 -10.75 25.09 36.31
N ASP A 379 -10.53 23.80 36.60
CA ASP A 379 -11.44 22.72 36.22
C ASP A 379 -12.85 22.93 36.78
N VAL A 380 -12.97 23.29 38.07
CA VAL A 380 -14.27 23.58 38.70
C VAL A 380 -14.98 24.76 38.03
N GLU A 381 -14.24 25.79 37.63
CA GLU A 381 -14.80 26.99 37.01
C GLU A 381 -15.30 26.72 35.57
N LEU A 382 -14.62 25.84 34.84
CA LEU A 382 -15.06 25.29 33.56
C LEU A 382 -16.31 24.43 33.73
N GLN A 383 -16.31 23.51 34.69
CA GLN A 383 -17.45 22.61 34.95
C GLN A 383 -18.72 23.36 35.37
N LYS A 384 -18.60 24.41 36.19
CA LYS A 384 -19.75 25.28 36.56
C LYS A 384 -20.43 25.93 35.36
N ARG A 385 -19.71 26.08 34.25
CA ARG A 385 -20.21 26.64 32.98
C ARG A 385 -20.62 25.57 31.98
N GLY A 386 -20.70 24.31 32.41
CA GLY A 386 -21.18 23.20 31.60
C GLY A 386 -20.11 22.53 30.73
N TYR A 387 -18.84 22.93 30.84
CA TYR A 387 -17.75 22.31 30.09
C TYR A 387 -17.39 20.93 30.67
N LEU A 388 -17.19 19.94 29.79
CA LEU A 388 -16.48 18.72 30.15
C LEU A 388 -14.98 19.01 30.03
N VAL A 389 -14.22 18.68 31.07
CA VAL A 389 -12.76 18.86 31.08
C VAL A 389 -12.11 17.49 31.06
N VAL A 390 -11.30 17.24 30.04
CA VAL A 390 -10.44 16.05 29.92
C VAL A 390 -9.00 16.52 30.17
N ARG A 391 -8.29 15.84 31.07
CA ARG A 391 -6.88 16.12 31.33
C ARG A 391 -6.05 14.90 31.01
N VAL A 392 -5.00 15.10 30.24
CA VAL A 392 -4.05 14.05 29.85
C VAL A 392 -2.64 14.53 30.11
N LEU A 393 -1.72 13.61 30.41
CA LEU A 393 -0.32 13.96 30.59
C LEU A 393 0.34 14.12 29.22
N ALA A 394 1.23 15.10 29.08
CA ALA A 394 2.05 15.27 27.87
C ALA A 394 2.87 14.01 27.55
N GLU A 395 3.29 13.27 28.58
CA GLU A 395 3.97 11.97 28.44
C GLU A 395 3.02 10.89 27.87
N ASP A 396 1.76 10.86 28.33
CA ASP A 396 0.76 9.90 27.85
C ASP A 396 0.34 10.16 26.41
N VAL A 397 0.43 11.41 25.93
CA VAL A 397 0.19 11.75 24.51
C VAL A 397 1.15 10.97 23.59
N VAL A 398 2.33 10.60 24.09
CA VAL A 398 3.32 9.82 23.34
C VAL A 398 3.26 8.34 23.72
N ALA A 399 3.38 8.04 25.01
CA ALA A 399 3.52 6.67 25.51
C ALA A 399 2.20 5.87 25.48
N ARG A 400 1.06 6.56 25.55
CA ARG A 400 -0.28 5.97 25.69
C ARG A 400 -1.30 6.66 24.78
N LEU A 401 -0.87 7.01 23.57
CA LEU A 401 -1.67 7.78 22.62
C LEU A 401 -3.07 7.20 22.38
N GLU A 402 -3.21 5.87 22.32
CA GLU A 402 -4.52 5.24 22.13
C GLU A 402 -5.48 5.47 23.27
N ASP A 403 -5.02 5.37 24.52
CA ASP A 403 -5.85 5.63 25.69
C ASP A 403 -6.29 7.09 25.69
N VAL A 404 -5.37 8.00 25.35
CA VAL A 404 -5.65 9.44 25.21
C VAL A 404 -6.70 9.70 24.12
N LEU A 405 -6.52 9.13 22.92
CA LEU A 405 -7.48 9.27 21.82
C LEU A 405 -8.82 8.64 22.16
N SER A 406 -8.84 7.47 22.81
CA SER A 406 -10.07 6.80 23.23
C SER A 406 -10.87 7.69 24.19
N ILE A 407 -10.23 8.26 25.21
CA ILE A 407 -10.89 9.16 26.17
C ILE A 407 -11.45 10.40 25.47
N ILE A 408 -10.70 11.00 24.54
CA ILE A 408 -11.14 12.20 23.82
C ILE A 408 -12.31 11.87 22.87
N LEU A 409 -12.23 10.78 22.12
CA LEU A 409 -13.28 10.35 21.19
C LEU A 409 -14.56 9.95 21.94
N GLU A 410 -14.44 9.27 23.08
CA GLU A 410 -15.59 8.98 23.96
C GLU A 410 -16.23 10.27 24.49
N ALA A 411 -15.43 11.25 24.91
CA ALA A 411 -15.92 12.56 25.35
C ALA A 411 -16.64 13.31 24.22
N VAL A 412 -16.09 13.27 23.00
CA VAL A 412 -16.70 13.85 21.78
C VAL A 412 -18.03 13.16 21.47
N ALA A 413 -18.07 11.82 21.45
CA ALA A 413 -19.28 11.06 21.17
C ALA A 413 -20.38 11.30 22.23
N SER A 414 -20.02 11.35 23.51
CA SER A 414 -20.92 11.63 24.62
C SER A 414 -21.58 13.02 24.50
N ARG A 415 -20.82 14.02 24.06
CA ARG A 415 -21.31 15.40 23.88
C ARG A 415 -22.09 15.59 22.58
N GLY A 416 -21.65 15.01 21.46
CA GLY A 416 -22.37 15.08 20.18
C GLY A 416 -23.73 14.38 20.21
N GLY A 417 -23.85 13.30 21.00
CA GLY A 417 -25.15 12.63 21.23
C GLY A 417 -26.14 13.49 22.03
N ARG A 418 -25.67 14.36 22.92
CA ARG A 418 -26.51 15.28 23.71
C ARG A 418 -27.02 16.45 22.89
N GLU A 419 -26.20 17.05 22.03
CA GLU A 419 -26.66 18.10 21.10
C GLU A 419 -27.78 17.61 20.17
N ASN A 420 -27.66 16.40 19.62
CA ASN A 420 -28.69 15.79 18.78
C ASN A 420 -30.00 15.50 19.53
N HIS A 421 -29.93 15.20 20.83
CA HIS A 421 -31.13 14.99 21.65
C HIS A 421 -31.77 16.31 22.09
N GLN A 422 -30.97 17.36 22.31
CA GLN A 422 -31.42 18.68 22.73
C GLN A 422 -32.04 19.46 21.55
N GLN A 423 -31.47 19.36 20.33
CA GLN A 423 -32.09 19.88 19.10
C GLN A 423 -33.40 19.17 18.71
N ARG A 424 -33.55 17.87 19.05
CA ARG A 424 -34.82 17.15 18.85
C ARG A 424 -35.87 17.46 19.92
N GLY A 425 -35.48 17.92 21.10
CA GLY A 425 -36.38 18.29 22.20
C GLY A 425 -36.94 19.71 22.09
N GLU A 426 -36.27 20.62 21.37
CA GLU A 426 -36.73 21.99 21.13
C GLU A 426 -37.60 22.13 19.86
N ALA A 427 -37.76 21.05 19.09
CA ALA A 427 -38.61 21.00 17.90
C ALA A 427 -40.02 20.39 18.15
N LEU A 428 -40.46 20.31 19.42
CA LEU A 428 -41.79 19.86 19.83
C LEU A 428 -42.55 20.95 20.59
#